data_AF-A0A9P8CNH6-F1
#
_entry.id   AF-A0A9P8CNH6-F1
#
_cell.length_a   1.000
_cell.length_b   1.000
_cell.length_c   1.000
_cell.angle_alpha   90.00
_cell.angle_beta   90.00
_cell.angle_gamma   90.00
#
_symmetry.space_group_name_H-M   'P 1'
#
loop_
_entity.id
_entity.type
_entity.pdbx_description
1 polymer ?
#
loop_
_entity_poly.entity_id
_entity_poly.type
_entity_poly.pdbx_seq_one_letter_code
_entity_poly.pdbx_strand_id
1 'polypeptide(L)'
;MSAVPTPLLEHVASLNALPPTPKGAGFFSVPDSAICKKSETFVGEYLPAWIGNHAFLTYAFTLAIANHAGWDRSVRARELGFDRELIFLAWALHEMGFDIKDGLKSRMSLELWGGIMAREWILAQEWTLSRREDRRNCLSGGRTRHASPLLDTRSSSGTSARAAG
;
A
#
# COMPACT_ATOMS: atom_id res chain seq x y z
N MET A 1 -20.66 9.05 -7.14
CA MET A 1 -19.20 9.22 -7.25
C MET A 1 -18.96 10.55 -7.94
N SER A 2 -18.31 11.50 -7.26
CA SER A 2 -17.95 12.78 -7.88
C SER A 2 -16.72 12.53 -8.76
N ALA A 3 -16.83 12.75 -10.07
CA ALA A 3 -15.72 12.57 -10.99
C ALA A 3 -14.81 13.80 -10.97
N VAL A 4 -13.52 13.61 -11.22
CA VAL A 4 -12.62 14.72 -11.52
C VAL A 4 -13.13 15.40 -12.80
N PRO A 5 -13.35 16.71 -12.80
CA PRO A 5 -13.89 17.42 -13.96
C PRO A 5 -12.94 17.34 -15.15
N THR A 6 -13.52 17.11 -16.33
CA THR A 6 -12.83 17.06 -17.62
C THR A 6 -13.41 18.14 -18.55
N PRO A 7 -12.58 18.98 -19.22
CA PRO A 7 -11.12 18.92 -19.29
C PRO A 7 -10.42 19.44 -18.02
N LEU A 8 -9.36 18.75 -17.59
CA LEU A 8 -8.64 19.09 -16.35
C LEU A 8 -8.01 20.48 -16.39
N LEU A 9 -7.40 20.83 -17.53
CA LEU A 9 -6.69 22.10 -17.71
C LEU A 9 -7.64 23.29 -17.61
N GLU A 10 -8.76 23.24 -18.33
CA GLU A 10 -9.78 24.29 -18.29
C GLU A 10 -10.37 24.40 -16.89
N HIS A 11 -10.63 23.28 -16.22
CA HIS A 11 -11.13 23.30 -14.86
C HIS A 11 -10.16 23.99 -13.91
N VAL A 12 -8.88 23.58 -13.91
CA VAL A 12 -7.86 24.19 -13.07
C VAL A 12 -7.66 25.67 -13.41
N ALA A 13 -7.67 26.04 -14.68
CA ALA A 13 -7.56 27.43 -15.13
C ALA A 13 -8.78 28.29 -14.74
N SER A 14 -9.96 27.68 -14.63
CA SER A 14 -11.20 28.35 -14.19
C SER A 14 -11.27 28.57 -12.68
N LEU A 15 -10.35 27.97 -11.91
CA LEU A 15 -10.31 28.19 -10.47
C LEU A 15 -9.91 29.63 -10.20
N ASN A 16 -10.78 30.36 -9.49
CA ASN A 16 -10.43 31.66 -8.90
C ASN A 16 -9.52 31.48 -7.67
N ALA A 17 -8.49 30.65 -7.80
CA ALA A 17 -7.52 30.35 -6.75
C ALA A 17 -6.36 31.34 -6.79
N LEU A 18 -5.80 31.65 -5.62
CA LEU A 18 -4.56 32.42 -5.54
C LEU A 18 -3.41 31.65 -6.21
N PRO A 19 -2.39 32.35 -6.75
CA PRO A 19 -1.22 31.72 -7.31
C PRO A 19 -0.60 30.66 -6.37
N PRO A 20 -0.09 29.54 -6.91
CA PRO A 20 0.49 28.49 -6.09
C PRO A 20 1.74 29.01 -5.35
N THR A 21 1.87 28.61 -4.08
CA THR A 21 3.03 28.92 -3.25
C THR A 21 4.09 27.82 -3.35
N PRO A 22 5.40 28.16 -3.31
CA PRO A 22 6.46 27.17 -3.26
C PRO A 22 6.27 26.17 -2.11
N LYS A 23 6.56 24.89 -2.36
CA LYS A 23 6.45 23.82 -1.38
C LYS A 23 7.83 23.32 -0.99
N GLY A 24 8.03 23.03 0.30
CA GLY A 24 9.26 22.41 0.80
C GLY A 24 9.32 20.91 0.50
N ALA A 25 10.50 20.31 0.64
CA ALA A 25 10.75 18.89 0.34
C ALA A 25 9.80 17.94 1.09
N GLY A 26 9.48 18.23 2.35
CA GLY A 26 8.55 17.41 3.15
C GLY A 26 7.13 17.34 2.59
N PHE A 27 6.70 18.30 1.77
CA PHE A 27 5.39 18.22 1.12
C PHE A 27 5.32 17.08 0.09
N PHE A 28 6.45 16.77 -0.55
CA PHE A 28 6.57 15.76 -1.60
C PHE A 28 7.08 14.42 -1.07
N SER A 29 7.16 14.23 0.25
CA SER A 29 7.63 12.98 0.83
C SER A 29 6.74 11.81 0.41
N VAL A 30 7.39 10.69 0.09
CA VAL A 30 6.73 9.39 -0.11
C VAL A 30 5.97 9.01 1.16
N PRO A 31 4.74 8.47 1.04
CA PRO A 31 4.00 7.98 2.20
C PRO A 31 4.77 6.87 2.94
N ASP A 32 4.71 6.86 4.27
CA ASP A 32 5.58 6.00 5.12
C ASP A 32 5.15 4.52 5.17
N SER A 33 4.18 4.12 4.35
CA SER A 33 3.66 2.76 4.37
C SER A 33 4.63 1.75 3.78
N ALA A 34 4.49 0.50 4.23
CA ALA A 34 5.36 -0.59 3.80
C ALA A 34 5.28 -0.85 2.29
N ILE A 35 4.10 -0.67 1.68
CA ILE A 35 3.92 -0.85 0.23
C ILE A 35 4.57 0.28 -0.57
N CYS A 36 4.50 1.53 -0.10
CA CYS A 36 5.16 2.66 -0.74
C CYS A 36 6.68 2.52 -0.74
N LYS A 37 7.30 2.15 0.39
CA LYS A 37 8.75 1.90 0.49
C LYS A 37 9.21 0.78 -0.44
N LYS A 38 8.44 -0.30 -0.51
CA LYS A 38 8.70 -1.41 -1.43
C LYS A 38 8.60 -0.97 -2.89
N SER A 39 7.59 -0.16 -3.22
CA SER A 39 7.39 0.37 -4.57
C SER A 39 8.54 1.28 -4.98
N GLU A 40 8.98 2.19 -4.10
CA GLU A 40 10.14 3.04 -4.32
C GLU A 40 11.41 2.23 -4.63
N THR A 41 11.67 1.20 -3.83
CA THR A 41 12.82 0.29 -4.05
C THR A 41 12.67 -0.45 -5.39
N PHE A 42 11.49 -1.03 -5.65
CA PHE A 42 11.21 -1.77 -6.87
C PHE A 42 11.40 -0.92 -8.12
N VAL A 43 10.88 0.31 -8.13
CA VAL A 43 11.04 1.26 -9.24
C VAL A 43 12.51 1.55 -9.51
N GLY A 44 13.31 1.76 -8.46
CA GLY A 44 14.75 2.03 -8.59
C GLY A 44 15.56 0.86 -9.17
N GLU A 45 15.08 -0.38 -9.00
CA GLU A 45 15.72 -1.58 -9.53
C GLU A 45 15.18 -1.98 -10.92
N TYR A 46 13.90 -1.75 -11.16
CA TYR A 46 13.18 -2.22 -12.34
C TYR A 46 13.26 -1.24 -13.52
N LEU A 47 13.12 0.06 -13.26
CA LEU A 47 13.07 1.09 -14.30
C LEU A 47 14.43 1.76 -14.48
N PRO A 48 14.75 2.27 -15.69
CA PRO A 48 15.90 3.13 -15.86
C PRO A 48 15.72 4.41 -15.04
N ALA A 49 16.83 4.94 -14.52
CA ALA A 49 16.82 6.08 -13.60
C ALA A 49 15.99 7.29 -14.10
N TRP A 50 16.00 7.57 -15.40
CA TRP A 50 15.23 8.68 -15.98
C TRP A 50 13.71 8.43 -15.94
N ILE A 51 13.25 7.18 -16.11
CA ILE A 51 11.83 6.81 -15.97
C ILE A 51 11.42 6.80 -14.50
N GLY A 52 12.27 6.26 -13.62
CA GLY A 52 12.02 6.34 -12.17
C GLY A 52 11.89 7.79 -11.70
N ASN A 53 12.78 8.68 -12.15
CA ASN A 53 12.68 10.10 -11.88
C ASN A 53 11.41 10.73 -12.47
N HIS A 54 11.02 10.36 -13.70
CA HIS A 54 9.76 10.79 -14.29
C HIS A 54 8.56 10.42 -13.41
N ALA A 55 8.48 9.17 -12.95
CA ALA A 55 7.41 8.70 -12.06
C ALA A 55 7.31 9.53 -10.76
N PHE A 56 8.44 9.80 -10.11
CA PHE A 56 8.45 10.61 -8.88
C PHE A 56 8.16 12.09 -9.12
N LEU A 57 8.57 12.65 -10.26
CA LEU A 57 8.21 14.01 -10.65
C LEU A 57 6.71 14.13 -10.93
N THR A 58 6.11 13.15 -11.59
CA THR A 58 4.67 13.15 -11.89
C THR A 58 3.83 13.03 -10.60
N TYR A 59 4.31 12.26 -9.62
CA TYR A 59 3.76 12.27 -8.26
C TYR A 59 3.82 13.67 -7.63
N ALA A 60 4.98 14.31 -7.65
CA ALA A 60 5.17 15.64 -7.07
C ALA A 60 4.27 16.70 -7.73
N PHE A 61 4.18 16.71 -9.06
CA PHE A 61 3.29 17.62 -9.79
C PHE A 61 1.82 17.36 -9.47
N THR A 62 1.41 16.11 -9.34
CA THR A 62 0.03 15.76 -8.95
C THR A 62 -0.31 16.34 -7.58
N LEU A 63 0.59 16.23 -6.59
CA LEU A 63 0.37 16.82 -5.28
C LEU A 63 0.28 18.35 -5.35
N ALA A 64 1.12 19.00 -6.16
CA ALA A 64 1.09 20.45 -6.32
C ALA A 64 -0.22 20.94 -6.97
N ILE A 65 -0.68 20.26 -8.03
CA ILE A 65 -1.94 20.57 -8.72
C ILE A 65 -3.12 20.34 -7.80
N ALA A 66 -3.19 19.17 -7.14
CA ALA A 66 -4.26 18.85 -6.21
C ALA A 66 -4.32 19.85 -5.05
N ASN A 67 -3.15 20.31 -4.58
CA ASN A 67 -3.09 21.34 -3.57
C ASN A 67 -3.62 22.69 -4.04
N HIS A 68 -3.20 23.13 -5.22
CA HIS A 68 -3.70 24.38 -5.81
C HIS A 68 -5.20 24.32 -6.07
N ALA A 69 -5.71 23.16 -6.49
CA ALA A 69 -7.13 22.92 -6.74
C ALA A 69 -7.97 22.66 -5.48
N GLY A 70 -7.34 22.57 -4.30
CA GLY A 70 -8.02 22.28 -3.03
C GLY A 70 -8.56 20.85 -2.91
N TRP A 71 -8.10 19.92 -3.76
CA TRP A 71 -8.50 18.51 -3.77
C TRP A 71 -7.84 17.69 -2.65
N ASP A 72 -6.82 18.23 -1.97
CA ASP A 72 -6.06 17.54 -0.91
C ASP A 72 -6.46 17.93 0.52
N ARG A 73 -7.28 18.97 0.72
CA ARG A 73 -7.48 19.62 2.04
C ARG A 73 -8.93 19.89 2.44
N SER A 74 -9.87 19.79 1.51
CA SER A 74 -11.27 20.19 1.75
C SER A 74 -12.19 18.98 1.96
N VAL A 75 -13.47 19.20 2.31
CA VAL A 75 -14.50 18.14 2.28
C VAL A 75 -14.51 17.41 0.93
N ARG A 76 -14.22 18.14 -0.14
CA ARG A 76 -14.07 17.63 -1.50
C ARG A 76 -12.97 16.57 -1.62
N ALA A 77 -11.92 16.61 -0.80
CA ALA A 77 -10.87 15.59 -0.79
C ALA A 77 -11.43 14.21 -0.45
N ARG A 78 -12.36 14.14 0.51
CA ARG A 78 -13.03 12.88 0.88
C ARG A 78 -13.99 12.42 -0.21
N GLU A 79 -14.74 13.34 -0.81
CA GLU A 79 -15.67 13.02 -1.91
C GLU A 79 -14.95 12.52 -3.16
N LEU A 80 -13.75 13.05 -3.42
CA LEU A 80 -12.88 12.63 -4.53
C LEU A 80 -12.06 11.37 -4.19
N GLY A 81 -12.05 10.93 -2.93
CA GLY A 81 -11.21 9.82 -2.50
C GLY A 81 -9.71 10.12 -2.61
N PHE A 82 -9.30 11.37 -2.36
CA PHE A 82 -7.90 11.76 -2.45
C PHE A 82 -7.07 11.05 -1.37
N ASP A 83 -6.19 10.15 -1.81
CA ASP A 83 -5.32 9.36 -0.97
C ASP A 83 -3.87 9.44 -1.50
N ARG A 84 -2.95 9.92 -0.65
CA ARG A 84 -1.55 10.12 -1.04
C ARG A 84 -0.81 8.81 -1.32
N GLU A 85 -1.15 7.73 -0.62
CA GLU A 85 -0.60 6.40 -0.83
C GLU A 85 -1.08 5.84 -2.17
N LEU A 86 -2.38 5.90 -2.43
CA LEU A 86 -2.95 5.45 -3.71
C LEU A 86 -2.34 6.23 -4.89
N ILE A 87 -2.25 7.56 -4.77
CA ILE A 87 -1.66 8.42 -5.80
C ILE A 87 -0.17 8.11 -5.99
N PHE A 88 0.58 7.91 -4.91
CA PHE A 88 1.99 7.54 -5.02
C PHE A 88 2.14 6.20 -5.75
N LEU A 89 1.37 5.18 -5.36
CA LEU A 89 1.44 3.86 -5.99
C LEU A 89 1.05 3.90 -7.48
N ALA A 90 0.02 4.67 -7.83
CA ALA A 90 -0.37 4.88 -9.22
C ALA A 90 0.80 5.44 -10.04
N TRP A 91 1.45 6.52 -9.56
CA TRP A 91 2.55 7.14 -10.29
C TRP A 91 3.84 6.33 -10.26
N ALA A 92 4.17 5.68 -9.15
CA ALA A 92 5.36 4.83 -9.08
C ALA A 92 5.27 3.67 -10.09
N LEU A 93 4.06 3.14 -10.34
CA LEU A 93 3.87 1.93 -11.13
C LEU A 93 3.33 2.17 -12.55
N HIS A 94 2.98 3.40 -12.93
CA HIS A 94 2.35 3.66 -14.25
C HIS A 94 3.23 3.33 -15.45
N GLU A 95 4.55 3.32 -15.27
CA GLU A 95 5.53 3.01 -16.31
C GLU A 95 5.99 1.54 -16.28
N MET A 96 5.34 0.68 -15.49
CA MET A 96 5.76 -0.72 -15.39
C MET A 96 5.72 -1.47 -16.71
N GLY A 97 4.89 -1.05 -17.66
CA GLY A 97 4.85 -1.64 -19.00
C GLY A 97 6.13 -1.44 -19.80
N PHE A 98 7.03 -0.56 -19.35
CA PHE A 98 8.34 -0.35 -19.92
C PHE A 98 9.31 -1.45 -19.48
N ASP A 99 9.91 -2.15 -20.45
CA ASP A 99 10.96 -3.13 -20.21
C ASP A 99 12.18 -2.76 -21.06
N ILE A 100 13.28 -2.35 -20.40
CA ILE A 100 14.55 -2.03 -21.06
C ILE A 100 15.18 -3.28 -21.68
N LYS A 101 15.01 -4.44 -21.05
CA LYS A 101 15.82 -5.63 -21.32
C LYS A 101 15.30 -6.45 -22.48
N ASP A 102 13.98 -6.44 -22.75
CA ASP A 102 13.39 -7.36 -23.74
C ASP A 102 12.51 -6.70 -24.82
N GLY A 103 12.44 -5.37 -24.90
CA GLY A 103 11.41 -4.72 -25.71
C GLY A 103 10.01 -5.11 -25.22
N LEU A 104 8.96 -4.65 -25.90
CA LEU A 104 7.58 -4.94 -25.49
C LEU A 104 7.32 -6.46 -25.41
N LYS A 105 7.38 -7.04 -24.20
CA LYS A 105 7.05 -8.45 -23.93
C LYS A 105 5.60 -8.80 -24.27
N SER A 106 4.77 -7.78 -24.46
CA SER A 106 3.36 -7.90 -24.78
C SER A 106 3.05 -7.20 -26.09
N ARG A 107 2.06 -7.73 -26.82
CA ARG A 107 1.45 -7.05 -27.98
C ARG A 107 0.42 -5.99 -27.57
N MET A 108 0.18 -5.85 -26.27
CA MET A 108 -0.70 -4.82 -25.71
C MET A 108 0.02 -3.48 -25.64
N SER A 109 -0.75 -2.39 -25.54
CA SER A 109 -0.15 -1.08 -25.29
C SER A 109 0.57 -1.07 -23.95
N LEU A 110 1.58 -0.20 -23.83
CA LEU A 110 2.39 -0.06 -22.64
C LEU A 110 1.53 0.21 -21.39
N GLU A 111 0.50 1.03 -21.53
CA GLU A 111 -0.39 1.43 -20.45
C GLU A 111 -1.25 0.26 -19.96
N LEU A 112 -1.82 -0.53 -20.87
CA LEU A 112 -2.65 -1.68 -20.51
C LEU A 112 -1.81 -2.79 -19.90
N TRP A 113 -0.66 -3.10 -20.52
CA TRP A 113 0.25 -4.11 -19.99
C TRP A 113 0.82 -3.69 -18.64
N GLY A 114 1.27 -2.43 -18.52
CA GLY A 114 1.76 -1.86 -17.28
C GLY A 114 0.74 -1.89 -16.17
N GLY A 115 -0.53 -1.56 -16.45
CA GLY A 115 -1.62 -1.64 -15.48
C GLY A 115 -1.86 -3.07 -14.96
N ILE A 116 -1.80 -4.09 -15.83
CA ILE A 116 -1.90 -5.49 -15.42
C ILE A 116 -0.73 -5.87 -14.52
N MET A 117 0.50 -5.52 -14.91
CA MET A 117 1.68 -5.85 -14.10
C MET A 117 1.67 -5.14 -12.74
N ALA A 118 1.25 -3.87 -12.70
CA ALA A 118 1.10 -3.12 -11.45
C ALA A 118 0.09 -3.78 -10.53
N ARG A 119 -1.06 -4.23 -11.06
CA ARG A 119 -2.06 -4.99 -10.29
C ARG A 119 -1.47 -6.26 -9.69
N GLU A 120 -0.82 -7.10 -10.50
CA GLU A 120 -0.24 -8.36 -10.02
C GLU A 120 0.85 -8.11 -8.97
N TRP A 121 1.68 -7.08 -9.17
CA TRP A 121 2.70 -6.69 -8.21
C TRP A 121 2.10 -6.25 -6.87
N ILE A 122 1.04 -5.43 -6.87
CA ILE A 122 0.34 -4.97 -5.67
C ILE A 122 -0.24 -6.16 -4.90
N LEU A 123 -0.96 -7.06 -5.58
CA LEU A 123 -1.57 -8.24 -4.95
C LEU A 123 -0.52 -9.18 -4.33
N ALA A 124 0.65 -9.31 -4.97
CA ALA A 124 1.76 -10.07 -4.42
C ALA A 124 2.33 -9.45 -3.12
N GLN A 125 2.18 -8.14 -2.92
CA GLN A 125 2.61 -7.48 -1.69
C GLN A 125 1.70 -7.81 -0.51
N GLU A 126 0.38 -7.90 -0.72
CA GLU A 126 -0.60 -8.24 0.32
C GLU A 126 -0.24 -9.57 0.98
N TRP A 127 0.00 -10.61 0.17
CA TRP A 127 0.43 -11.93 0.64
C TRP A 127 1.73 -11.88 1.47
N THR A 128 2.66 -11.03 1.05
CA THR A 128 3.97 -10.88 1.70
C THR A 128 3.87 -10.10 3.02
N LEU A 129 2.94 -9.16 3.12
CA LEU A 129 2.72 -8.34 4.30
C LEU A 129 1.98 -9.14 5.39
N SER A 130 0.93 -9.88 5.04
CA SER A 130 0.18 -10.72 5.99
C SER A 130 1.08 -11.78 6.65
N ARG A 131 1.93 -12.46 5.88
CA ARG A 131 2.89 -13.44 6.43
C ARG A 131 3.94 -12.84 7.38
N ARG A 132 4.32 -11.57 7.21
CA ARG A 132 5.26 -10.89 8.11
C ARG A 132 4.60 -10.49 9.42
N GLU A 133 3.32 -10.19 9.41
CA GLU A 133 2.54 -9.92 10.62
C GLU A 133 2.32 -11.20 11.43
N ASP A 134 1.96 -12.30 10.78
CA ASP A 134 1.85 -13.62 11.41
C ASP A 134 3.17 -14.04 12.09
N ARG A 135 4.31 -13.88 11.40
CA ARG A 135 5.62 -14.20 11.98
C ARG A 135 6.00 -13.29 13.14
N ARG A 136 5.68 -11.99 13.08
CA ARG A 136 5.93 -11.07 14.20
C ARG A 136 5.07 -11.44 15.41
N ASN A 137 3.82 -11.85 15.20
CA ASN A 137 2.94 -12.31 16.27
C ASN A 137 3.39 -13.65 16.88
N CYS A 138 3.93 -14.57 16.08
CA CYS A 138 4.53 -15.80 16.60
C CYS A 138 5.80 -15.52 17.45
N LEU A 139 6.57 -14.49 17.10
CA LEU A 139 7.80 -14.14 17.81
C LEU A 139 7.56 -13.26 19.05
N SER A 140 6.45 -12.51 19.10
CA SER A 140 6.05 -11.69 20.26
C SER A 140 5.22 -12.45 21.30
N GLY A 141 4.62 -13.59 20.94
CA GLY A 141 3.80 -14.42 21.84
C GLY A 141 4.56 -15.28 22.87
N GLY A 142 5.90 -15.16 22.95
CA GLY A 142 6.75 -16.06 23.73
C GLY A 142 7.17 -15.56 25.12
N ARG A 143 6.28 -14.97 25.95
CA ARG A 143 6.54 -14.81 27.41
C ARG A 143 5.31 -14.36 28.22
N THR A 144 4.29 -15.19 28.32
CA THR A 144 3.42 -15.18 29.52
C THR A 144 3.53 -16.55 30.19
N ARG A 145 4.29 -16.58 31.30
CA ARG A 145 4.28 -17.71 32.22
C ARG A 145 2.90 -17.74 32.87
N HIS A 146 1.98 -18.53 32.33
CA HIS A 146 0.82 -18.95 33.11
C HIS A 146 1.22 -20.15 33.95
N ALA A 147 1.37 -19.90 35.26
CA ALA A 147 1.40 -20.93 36.28
C ALA A 147 0.16 -21.81 36.10
N SER A 148 0.37 -23.10 35.84
CA SER A 148 -0.71 -24.09 35.86
C SER A 148 -1.02 -24.44 37.31
N PRO A 149 -2.30 -24.37 37.73
CA PRO A 149 -2.70 -24.79 39.06
C PRO A 149 -2.67 -26.31 39.18
N LEU A 150 -2.17 -26.78 40.31
CA LEU A 150 -2.24 -28.15 40.82
C LEU A 150 -3.63 -28.75 40.65
N LEU A 151 -3.72 -29.95 40.06
CA LEU A 151 -4.85 -30.85 40.24
C LEU A 151 -4.33 -32.26 40.57
N ASP A 152 -4.46 -32.53 41.87
CA ASP A 152 -4.30 -33.79 42.59
C ASP A 152 -5.23 -34.86 42.00
N THR A 153 -4.70 -36.02 41.64
CA THR A 153 -5.50 -37.20 41.26
C THR A 153 -5.10 -38.39 42.13
N ARG A 154 -5.75 -38.48 43.29
CA ARG A 154 -5.84 -39.73 44.06
C ARG A 154 -6.75 -40.72 43.33
N SER A 155 -6.18 -41.84 42.91
CA SER A 155 -6.92 -43.02 42.48
C SER A 155 -7.45 -43.79 43.69
N SER A 156 -8.76 -44.02 43.74
CA SER A 156 -9.37 -45.04 44.59
C SER A 156 -10.55 -45.70 43.89
N SER A 157 -10.46 -47.00 43.63
CA SER A 157 -11.59 -47.93 43.74
C SER A 157 -11.13 -49.37 43.55
N GLY A 158 -11.60 -50.28 44.42
CA GLY A 158 -11.37 -51.71 44.23
C GLY A 158 -11.63 -52.61 45.43
N THR A 159 -12.80 -52.52 46.09
CA THR A 159 -13.33 -53.67 46.86
C THR A 159 -14.85 -53.65 46.95
N SER A 160 -15.49 -54.65 46.34
CA SER A 160 -16.89 -55.09 46.47
C SER A 160 -16.91 -56.47 45.80
N ALA A 161 -17.50 -57.56 46.29
CA ALA A 161 -18.25 -57.92 47.49
C ALA A 161 -18.31 -59.46 47.51
N ARG A 162 -18.62 -60.09 48.66
CA ARG A 162 -19.79 -60.96 48.89
C ARG A 162 -19.58 -62.00 49.99
N ALA A 163 -20.68 -62.20 50.70
CA ALA A 163 -20.90 -63.02 51.87
C ALA A 163 -21.02 -64.52 51.58
N ALA A 164 -20.58 -65.28 52.59
CA ALA A 164 -21.17 -66.45 53.22
C ALA A 164 -22.15 -67.34 52.44
N GLY A 165 -21.78 -68.62 52.37
CA GLY A 165 -22.57 -69.78 51.96
C GLY A 165 -21.66 -70.98 51.90
#